data_AF-A0A0C2WB43-F1
#
_entry.id   AF-A0A0C2WB43-F1
#
_cell.length_a   1.000
_cell.length_b   1.000
_cell.length_c   1.000
_cell.angle_alpha   90.00
_cell.angle_beta   90.00
_cell.angle_gamma   90.00
#
_symmetry.space_group_name_H-M   'P 1'
#
loop_
_entity.id
_entity.type
_entity.pdbx_description
1 polymer ?
#
loop_
_entity_poly.entity_id
_entity_poly.type
_entity_poly.pdbx_seq_one_letter_code
_entity_poly.pdbx_strand_id
1 'polypeptide(L)'
;AESYVSALEDDLQIEERWTQATPDYKKFYQETVLTKYQRALDELERLVVMRLFELVKMSSSGTGYKLRRQIGKALQRRSEAVRNAINRYNIEAAKLTPPRPTLSWKDIVGYSFLGEFDALRLSSRGVQDQPWGLPAHREAMVKYFKLQRAREEVIRLNIEIRRLKTSIHDETTHTNKTIELLTQTNLDLAVELQLRWK
;
A
#
# COMPACT_ATOMS: atom_id res chain seq x y z
N ALA A 1 -32.39 -31.41 -16.18
CA ALA A 1 -31.48 -30.79 -15.21
C ALA A 1 -31.53 -31.54 -13.88
N GLU A 2 -32.71 -31.72 -13.29
CA GLU A 2 -32.86 -32.43 -12.00
C GLU A 2 -32.43 -33.91 -12.03
N SER A 3 -32.67 -34.64 -13.14
CA SER A 3 -32.21 -36.04 -13.28
C SER A 3 -30.69 -36.18 -13.34
N TYR A 4 -30.00 -35.19 -13.92
CA TYR A 4 -28.54 -35.16 -14.01
C TYR A 4 -27.90 -34.82 -12.66
N VAL A 5 -28.53 -33.92 -11.90
CA VAL A 5 -28.09 -33.58 -10.54
C VAL A 5 -28.26 -34.79 -9.62
N SER A 6 -29.38 -35.51 -9.72
CA SER A 6 -29.61 -36.73 -8.92
C SER A 6 -28.58 -37.83 -9.20
N ALA A 7 -28.25 -38.08 -10.48
CA ALA A 7 -27.24 -39.07 -10.85
C ALA A 7 -25.84 -38.73 -10.31
N LEU A 8 -25.47 -37.44 -10.31
CA LEU A 8 -24.20 -36.99 -9.73
C LEU A 8 -24.18 -37.08 -8.20
N GLU A 9 -25.31 -36.86 -7.53
CA GLU A 9 -25.42 -37.03 -6.08
C GLU A 9 -25.28 -38.49 -5.66
N ASP A 10 -25.84 -39.41 -6.45
CA ASP A 10 -25.69 -40.86 -6.27
C ASP A 10 -24.22 -41.28 -6.46
N ASP A 11 -23.57 -40.79 -7.53
CA ASP A 11 -22.14 -41.05 -7.80
C ASP A 11 -21.22 -40.49 -6.70
N LEU A 12 -21.61 -39.37 -6.08
CA LEU A 12 -20.86 -38.70 -5.01
C LEU A 12 -21.26 -39.15 -3.60
N GLN A 13 -22.18 -40.11 -3.48
CA GLN A 13 -22.68 -40.65 -2.20
C GLN A 13 -23.20 -39.58 -1.23
N ILE A 14 -23.94 -38.59 -1.76
CA ILE A 14 -24.51 -37.51 -0.94
C ILE A 14 -25.85 -38.00 -0.36
N GLU A 15 -25.85 -38.43 0.90
CA GLU A 15 -27.03 -39.00 1.57
C GLU A 15 -28.14 -37.97 1.87
N GLU A 16 -27.77 -36.72 2.20
CA GLU A 16 -28.74 -35.67 2.56
C GLU A 16 -28.39 -34.33 1.87
N ARG A 17 -29.32 -33.82 1.05
CA ARG A 17 -29.18 -32.48 0.45
C ARG A 17 -29.23 -31.42 1.54
N TRP A 18 -28.27 -30.50 1.53
CA TRP A 18 -28.28 -29.35 2.43
C TRP A 18 -29.53 -28.49 2.22
N THR A 19 -30.31 -28.33 3.28
CA THR A 19 -31.44 -27.42 3.33
C THR A 19 -31.08 -26.19 4.14
N GLN A 20 -31.90 -25.13 4.06
CA GLN A 20 -31.65 -23.90 4.83
C GLN A 20 -31.62 -24.12 6.36
N ALA A 21 -32.17 -25.23 6.85
CA ALA A 21 -32.15 -25.60 8.26
C ALA A 21 -30.85 -26.31 8.67
N THR A 22 -30.18 -27.00 7.74
CA THR A 22 -28.97 -27.80 7.98
C THR A 22 -27.84 -26.92 8.55
N PRO A 23 -27.13 -27.37 9.60
CA PRO A 23 -26.04 -26.59 10.20
C PRO A 23 -24.92 -26.28 9.19
N ASP A 24 -24.61 -27.22 8.30
CA ASP A 24 -23.58 -27.03 7.27
C ASP A 24 -23.97 -25.95 6.25
N TYR A 25 -25.25 -25.88 5.86
CA TYR A 25 -25.76 -24.80 5.02
C TYR A 25 -25.60 -23.44 5.71
N LYS A 26 -25.95 -23.35 7.00
CA LYS A 26 -25.80 -22.10 7.77
C LYS A 26 -24.34 -21.67 7.86
N LYS A 27 -23.43 -22.60 8.12
CA LYS A 27 -21.98 -22.33 8.16
C LYS A 27 -21.47 -21.84 6.81
N PHE A 28 -21.78 -22.55 5.73
CA PHE A 28 -21.38 -22.17 4.39
C PHE A 28 -21.96 -20.82 3.97
N TYR A 29 -23.22 -20.54 4.34
CA TYR A 29 -23.86 -19.25 4.10
C TYR A 29 -23.11 -18.12 4.80
N GLN A 30 -22.75 -18.30 6.08
CA GLN A 30 -21.96 -17.31 6.83
C GLN A 30 -20.58 -17.06 6.19
N GLU A 31 -19.88 -18.13 5.79
CA GLU A 31 -18.59 -18.03 5.09
C GLU A 31 -18.72 -17.31 3.75
N THR A 32 -19.80 -17.58 3.02
CA THR A 32 -20.10 -16.92 1.74
C THR A 32 -20.35 -15.42 1.92
N VAL A 33 -21.13 -15.04 2.93
CA VAL A 33 -21.38 -13.62 3.27
C VAL A 33 -20.07 -12.94 3.65
N LEU A 34 -19.25 -13.58 4.47
CA LEU A 34 -17.94 -13.07 4.87
C LEU A 34 -16.99 -12.90 3.67
N THR A 35 -16.96 -13.85 2.75
CA THR A 35 -16.17 -13.77 1.52
C THR A 35 -16.64 -12.64 0.61
N LYS A 36 -17.95 -12.44 0.47
CA LYS A 36 -18.52 -11.33 -0.31
C LYS A 36 -18.16 -9.98 0.29
N TYR A 37 -18.24 -9.85 1.62
CA TYR A 37 -17.78 -8.67 2.33
C TYR A 37 -16.30 -8.38 2.10
N GLN A 38 -15.43 -9.39 2.25
CA GLN A 38 -13.99 -9.24 2.04
C GLN A 38 -13.68 -8.80 0.60
N ARG A 39 -14.31 -9.42 -0.40
CA ARG A 39 -14.14 -9.02 -1.81
C ARG A 39 -14.62 -7.58 -2.06
N ALA A 40 -15.72 -7.17 -1.43
CA ALA A 40 -16.21 -5.79 -1.56
C ALA A 40 -15.23 -4.78 -0.92
N LEU A 41 -14.61 -5.15 0.20
CA LEU A 41 -13.58 -4.35 0.86
C LEU A 41 -12.30 -4.28 0.04
N ASP A 42 -11.79 -5.40 -0.48
CA ASP A 42 -10.58 -5.45 -1.30
C ASP A 42 -10.74 -4.62 -2.59
N GLU A 43 -11.92 -4.68 -3.23
CA GLU A 43 -12.20 -3.86 -4.41
C GLU A 43 -12.26 -2.37 -4.08
N LEU A 44 -12.81 -2.02 -2.92
CA LEU A 44 -12.84 -0.64 -2.45
C LEU A 44 -11.43 -0.11 -2.19
N GLU A 45 -10.61 -0.88 -1.46
CA GLU A 45 -9.21 -0.55 -1.18
C GLU A 45 -8.42 -0.36 -2.48
N ARG A 46 -8.52 -1.31 -3.41
CA ARG A 46 -7.86 -1.25 -4.72
C ARG A 46 -8.20 0.04 -5.46
N LEU A 47 -9.48 0.43 -5.50
CA LEU A 47 -9.93 1.64 -6.18
C LEU A 47 -9.41 2.92 -5.51
N VAL A 48 -9.34 2.94 -4.18
CA VAL A 48 -8.81 4.08 -3.41
C VAL A 48 -7.29 4.21 -3.59
N VAL A 49 -6.54 3.11 -3.48
CA VAL A 49 -5.09 3.05 -3.76
C VAL A 49 -4.81 3.59 -5.17
N MET A 50 -5.52 3.06 -6.16
CA MET A 50 -5.44 3.52 -7.53
C MET A 50 -5.67 5.04 -7.61
N ARG A 51 -6.75 5.57 -7.01
CA ARG A 51 -7.05 7.01 -7.02
C ARG A 51 -5.92 7.85 -6.40
N LEU A 52 -5.31 7.39 -5.31
CA LEU A 52 -4.16 8.07 -4.70
C LEU A 52 -2.96 8.15 -5.65
N PHE A 53 -2.64 7.06 -6.35
CA PHE A 53 -1.56 7.07 -7.36
C PHE A 53 -1.84 8.04 -8.52
N GLU A 54 -3.09 8.19 -8.95
CA GLU A 54 -3.47 9.22 -9.94
C GLU A 54 -3.22 10.63 -9.42
N LEU A 55 -3.59 10.91 -8.17
CA LEU A 55 -3.39 12.23 -7.56
C LEU A 55 -1.90 12.58 -7.47
N VAL A 56 -1.08 11.63 -7.01
CA VAL A 56 0.38 11.80 -6.98
C VAL A 56 0.91 12.09 -8.38
N LYS A 57 0.54 11.27 -9.37
CA LYS A 57 0.97 11.45 -10.76
C LYS A 57 0.51 12.79 -11.36
N MET A 58 -0.67 13.29 -10.98
CA MET A 58 -1.16 14.60 -11.40
C MET A 58 -0.28 15.74 -10.87
N SER A 59 0.20 15.61 -9.62
CA SER A 59 1.07 16.59 -8.97
C SER A 59 2.54 16.53 -9.41
N SER A 60 2.96 15.44 -10.07
CA SER A 60 4.35 15.26 -10.52
C SER A 60 4.75 16.21 -11.65
N SER A 61 5.90 16.88 -11.48
CA SER A 61 6.58 17.68 -12.52
C SER A 61 6.97 16.81 -13.72
N GLY A 62 6.89 17.36 -14.95
CA GLY A 62 7.19 16.63 -16.19
C GLY A 62 5.97 15.98 -16.88
N THR A 63 4.77 16.09 -16.30
CA THR A 63 3.54 15.57 -16.92
C THR A 63 3.00 16.55 -17.97
N GLY A 64 3.11 16.19 -19.27
CA GLY A 64 2.58 16.99 -20.37
C GLY A 64 1.05 17.21 -20.32
N TYR A 65 0.56 18.32 -20.90
CA TYR A 65 -0.84 18.74 -20.83
C TYR A 65 -1.86 17.66 -21.24
N LYS A 66 -1.60 16.94 -22.35
CA LYS A 66 -2.47 15.85 -22.83
C LYS A 66 -2.60 14.73 -21.79
N LEU A 67 -1.49 14.36 -21.13
CA LEU A 67 -1.49 13.33 -20.09
C LEU A 67 -2.24 13.81 -18.84
N ARG A 68 -2.06 15.06 -18.42
CA ARG A 68 -2.84 15.65 -17.31
C ARG A 68 -4.34 15.59 -17.57
N ARG A 69 -4.79 15.90 -18.79
CA ARG A 69 -6.22 15.80 -19.17
C ARG A 69 -6.75 14.37 -19.06
N GLN A 70 -5.96 13.37 -19.45
CA GLN A 70 -6.36 11.96 -19.32
C GLN A 70 -6.42 11.53 -17.85
N ILE A 71 -5.44 11.94 -17.02
CA ILE A 71 -5.46 11.67 -15.57
C ILE A 71 -6.70 12.32 -14.93
N GLY A 72 -7.03 13.56 -15.30
CA GLY A 72 -8.25 14.22 -14.81
C GLY A 72 -9.53 13.46 -15.13
N LYS A 73 -9.69 12.99 -16.38
CA LYS A 73 -10.83 12.14 -16.76
C LYS A 73 -10.83 10.80 -16.02
N ALA A 74 -9.66 10.21 -15.82
CA ALA A 74 -9.53 8.95 -15.11
C ALA A 74 -9.92 9.11 -13.63
N LEU A 75 -9.52 10.21 -12.98
CA LEU A 75 -9.86 10.57 -11.61
C LEU A 75 -11.37 10.80 -11.39
N GLN A 76 -12.08 11.31 -12.40
CA GLN A 76 -13.53 11.43 -12.36
C GLN A 76 -14.20 10.04 -12.36
N ARG A 77 -13.83 9.17 -13.31
CA ARG A 77 -14.36 7.78 -13.41
C ARG A 77 -14.02 6.94 -12.18
N ARG A 78 -12.73 6.84 -11.85
CA ARG A 78 -12.21 7.18 -10.52
C ARG A 78 -13.18 7.17 -9.36
N SER A 79 -13.67 8.38 -9.13
CA SER A 79 -14.47 8.76 -7.99
C SER A 79 -15.87 8.15 -8.03
N GLU A 80 -16.46 8.00 -9.22
CA GLU A 80 -17.74 7.28 -9.39
C GLU A 80 -17.60 5.80 -9.05
N ALA A 81 -16.52 5.14 -9.50
CA ALA A 81 -16.26 3.74 -9.17
C ALA A 81 -16.08 3.52 -7.66
N VAL A 82 -15.37 4.43 -6.98
CA VAL A 82 -15.21 4.38 -5.51
C VAL A 82 -16.57 4.57 -4.81
N ARG A 83 -17.44 5.48 -5.26
CA ARG A 83 -18.80 5.62 -4.70
C ARG A 83 -19.62 4.33 -4.84
N ASN A 84 -19.56 3.69 -6.00
CA ASN A 84 -20.24 2.42 -6.24
C ASN A 84 -19.66 1.29 -5.39
N ALA A 85 -18.34 1.28 -5.17
CA ALA A 85 -17.68 0.32 -4.29
C ALA A 85 -18.06 0.53 -2.81
N ILE A 86 -18.19 1.78 -2.34
CA ILE A 86 -18.74 2.09 -1.01
C ILE A 86 -20.13 1.49 -0.85
N ASN A 87 -21.02 1.69 -1.83
CA ASN A 87 -22.38 1.16 -1.76
C ASN A 87 -22.39 -0.38 -1.69
N ARG A 88 -21.57 -1.05 -2.51
CA ARG A 88 -21.40 -2.51 -2.46
C ARG A 88 -20.87 -2.98 -1.12
N TYR A 89 -19.87 -2.29 -0.57
CA TYR A 89 -19.34 -2.56 0.77
C TYR A 89 -20.45 -2.45 1.82
N ASN A 90 -21.19 -1.34 1.86
CA ASN A 90 -22.25 -1.09 2.84
C ASN A 90 -23.36 -2.15 2.78
N ILE A 91 -23.72 -2.62 1.58
CA ILE A 91 -24.71 -3.70 1.40
C ILE A 91 -24.21 -5.02 1.99
N GLU A 92 -22.97 -5.42 1.72
CA GLU A 92 -22.42 -6.68 2.25
C GLU A 92 -22.08 -6.58 3.76
N ALA A 93 -21.63 -5.41 4.21
CA ALA A 93 -21.38 -5.07 5.61
C ALA A 93 -22.63 -5.25 6.49
N ALA A 94 -23.80 -4.86 5.99
CA ALA A 94 -25.07 -4.99 6.71
C ALA A 94 -25.56 -6.44 6.84
N LYS A 95 -25.10 -7.35 5.97
CA LYS A 95 -25.47 -8.78 6.01
C LYS A 95 -24.70 -9.59 7.05
N LEU A 96 -23.61 -9.05 7.57
CA LEU A 96 -22.79 -9.71 8.58
C LEU A 96 -23.47 -9.70 9.95
N THR A 97 -23.11 -10.66 10.80
CA THR A 97 -23.54 -10.73 12.20
C THR A 97 -22.30 -10.74 13.10
N PRO A 98 -22.02 -9.66 13.85
CA PRO A 98 -22.73 -8.37 13.88
C PRO A 98 -22.51 -7.54 12.59
N PRO A 99 -23.43 -6.62 12.27
CA PRO A 99 -23.28 -5.75 11.11
C PRO A 99 -22.06 -4.84 11.26
N ARG A 100 -21.38 -4.57 10.14
CA ARG A 100 -20.20 -3.70 10.10
C ARG A 100 -20.59 -2.23 9.93
N PRO A 101 -19.77 -1.27 10.42
CA PRO A 101 -20.04 0.14 10.24
C PRO A 101 -20.08 0.51 8.76
N THR A 102 -21.02 1.38 8.39
CA THR A 102 -21.12 1.90 7.03
C THR A 102 -20.06 2.94 6.77
N LEU A 103 -19.51 2.96 5.55
CA LEU A 103 -18.57 3.97 5.09
C LEU A 103 -19.28 5.04 4.27
N SER A 104 -18.90 6.30 4.46
CA SER A 104 -19.26 7.40 3.59
C SER A 104 -18.07 7.84 2.73
N TRP A 105 -18.36 8.63 1.70
CA TRP A 105 -17.32 9.28 0.89
C TRP A 105 -16.40 10.18 1.74
N LYS A 106 -16.93 10.83 2.79
CA LYS A 106 -16.13 11.71 3.64
C LYS A 106 -15.07 10.92 4.41
N ASP A 107 -15.43 9.72 4.86
CA ASP A 107 -14.50 8.83 5.58
C ASP A 107 -13.37 8.41 4.65
N ILE A 108 -13.68 8.03 3.40
CA ILE A 108 -12.66 7.67 2.40
C ILE A 108 -11.73 8.84 2.06
N VAL A 109 -12.25 10.07 1.98
CA VAL A 109 -11.41 11.26 1.75
C VAL A 109 -10.56 11.58 2.97
N GLY A 110 -11.10 11.37 4.18
CA GLY A 110 -10.37 11.47 5.43
C GLY A 110 -9.30 10.40 5.59
N TYR A 111 -9.45 9.27 4.89
CA TYR A 111 -8.48 8.19 4.92
C TYR A 111 -7.19 8.57 4.21
N SER A 112 -6.25 9.08 4.99
CA SER A 112 -4.93 9.52 4.53
C SER A 112 -3.93 8.36 4.42
N PHE A 113 -4.26 7.18 4.97
CA PHE A 113 -3.36 6.03 5.04
C PHE A 113 -4.08 4.70 4.81
N LEU A 114 -3.42 3.77 4.10
CA LEU A 114 -3.99 2.44 3.78
C LEU A 114 -4.33 1.59 5.00
N GLY A 115 -3.67 1.84 6.14
CA GLY A 115 -3.93 1.14 7.38
C GLY A 115 -5.35 1.29 7.94
N GLU A 116 -6.18 2.20 7.42
CA GLU A 116 -7.61 2.25 7.74
C GLU A 116 -8.41 1.12 7.07
N PHE A 117 -7.98 0.63 5.89
CA PHE A 117 -8.58 -0.54 5.25
C PHE A 117 -8.19 -1.84 5.97
N ASP A 118 -6.93 -1.96 6.40
CA ASP A 118 -6.49 -3.09 7.24
C ASP A 118 -7.29 -3.16 8.56
N ALA A 119 -7.59 -2.02 9.16
CA ALA A 119 -8.42 -1.94 10.36
C ALA A 119 -9.88 -2.35 10.11
N LEU A 120 -10.42 -2.11 8.91
CA LEU A 120 -11.75 -2.57 8.50
C LEU A 120 -11.78 -4.09 8.24
N ARG A 121 -10.67 -4.66 7.77
CA ARG A 121 -10.50 -6.11 7.54
C ARG A 121 -10.40 -6.89 8.86
N LEU A 122 -9.75 -6.32 9.86
CA LEU A 122 -9.57 -6.91 11.20
C LEU A 122 -10.68 -6.52 12.21
N SER A 123 -11.67 -5.73 11.78
CA SER A 123 -12.80 -5.27 12.62
C SER A 123 -13.61 -6.39 13.27
N SER A 124 -13.46 -7.64 12.81
CA SER A 124 -14.09 -8.83 13.40
C SER A 124 -13.73 -9.14 14.85
N ARG A 125 -12.68 -8.53 15.41
CA ARG A 125 -12.20 -8.84 16.77
C ARG A 125 -12.13 -7.63 17.72
N GLY A 126 -12.88 -6.54 17.46
CA GLY A 126 -12.84 -5.34 18.31
C GLY A 126 -11.50 -4.60 18.25
N VAL A 127 -10.74 -4.79 17.16
CA VAL A 127 -9.43 -4.16 16.95
C VAL A 127 -9.54 -2.63 16.91
N GLN A 128 -10.66 -2.10 16.44
CA GLN A 128 -10.89 -0.65 16.42
C GLN A 128 -11.18 -0.06 17.81
N ASP A 129 -11.64 -0.88 18.75
CA ASP A 129 -11.89 -0.46 20.13
C ASP A 129 -10.60 -0.42 20.96
N GLN A 130 -9.51 -0.99 20.42
CA GLN A 130 -8.21 -0.93 21.07
C GLN A 130 -7.61 0.48 20.96
N PRO A 131 -6.86 0.95 21.97
CA PRO A 131 -6.26 2.28 21.96
C PRO A 131 -5.38 2.53 20.72
N TRP A 132 -4.71 1.51 20.19
CA TRP A 132 -3.87 1.61 18.99
C TRP A 132 -4.64 1.46 17.67
N GLY A 133 -5.92 1.07 17.70
CA GLY A 133 -6.81 1.01 16.54
C GLY A 133 -7.46 2.36 16.21
N LEU A 134 -7.62 3.22 17.23
CA LEU A 134 -8.21 4.55 17.09
C LEU A 134 -7.39 5.44 16.14
N PRO A 135 -8.00 6.07 15.11
CA PRO A 135 -7.29 6.87 14.13
C PRO A 135 -6.40 7.96 14.73
N ALA A 136 -6.91 8.72 15.71
CA ALA A 136 -6.18 9.80 16.37
C ALA A 136 -4.90 9.29 17.08
N HIS A 137 -4.98 8.14 17.73
CA HIS A 137 -3.83 7.56 18.43
C HIS A 137 -2.80 7.00 17.45
N ARG A 138 -3.24 6.39 16.34
CA ARG A 138 -2.33 5.96 15.25
C ARG A 138 -1.59 7.14 14.64
N GLU A 139 -2.29 8.23 14.37
CA GLU A 139 -1.66 9.44 13.83
C GLU A 139 -0.62 10.01 14.81
N ALA A 140 -0.96 10.09 16.10
CA ALA A 140 -0.03 10.52 17.15
C ALA A 140 1.19 9.59 17.24
N MET A 141 0.98 8.28 17.17
CA MET A 141 2.02 7.26 17.20
C MET A 141 2.97 7.36 16.00
N VAL A 142 2.43 7.55 14.79
CA VAL A 142 3.23 7.78 13.58
C VAL A 142 4.07 9.05 13.72
N LYS A 143 3.50 10.15 14.22
CA LYS A 143 4.24 11.40 14.47
C LYS A 143 5.35 11.20 15.50
N TYR A 144 5.04 10.52 16.60
CA TYR A 144 6.01 10.20 17.66
C TYR A 144 7.18 9.37 17.12
N PHE A 145 6.91 8.28 16.40
CA PHE A 145 7.96 7.43 15.85
C PHE A 145 8.76 8.13 14.75
N LYS A 146 8.12 8.96 13.90
CA LYS A 146 8.86 9.81 12.96
C LYS A 146 9.83 10.75 13.67
N LEU A 147 9.43 11.34 14.79
CA LEU A 147 10.30 12.20 15.59
C LEU A 147 11.49 11.42 16.17
N GLN A 148 11.25 10.22 16.71
CA GLN A 148 12.33 9.37 17.22
C GLN A 148 13.31 8.99 16.10
N ARG A 149 12.80 8.52 14.96
CA ARG A 149 13.64 8.19 13.79
C ARG A 149 14.40 9.39 13.24
N ALA A 150 13.79 10.58 13.24
CA ALA A 150 14.49 11.80 12.83
C ALA A 150 15.70 12.10 13.73
N ARG A 151 15.59 11.87 15.05
CA ARG A 151 16.72 12.05 15.98
C ARG A 151 17.85 11.05 15.72
N GLU A 152 17.50 9.79 15.49
CA GLU A 152 18.47 8.76 15.10
C GLU A 152 19.15 9.11 13.78
N GLU A 153 18.38 9.57 12.79
CA GLU A 153 18.88 9.93 11.47
C GLU A 153 19.85 11.11 11.54
N VAL A 154 19.61 12.10 12.42
CA VAL A 154 20.58 13.19 12.65
C VAL A 154 21.93 12.66 13.13
N ILE A 155 21.94 11.69 14.05
CA ILE A 155 23.18 11.08 14.54
C ILE A 155 23.88 10.32 13.41
N ARG A 156 23.11 9.54 12.64
CA ARG A 156 23.63 8.79 11.49
C ARG A 156 24.23 9.71 10.43
N LEU A 157 23.52 10.77 10.04
CA LEU A 157 23.97 11.75 9.07
C LEU A 157 25.25 12.43 9.52
N ASN A 158 25.39 12.77 10.81
CA ASN A 158 26.64 13.34 11.33
C ASN A 158 27.85 12.39 11.14
N ILE A 159 27.64 11.08 11.27
CA ILE A 159 28.68 10.08 11.02
C ILE A 159 28.96 9.96 9.52
N GLU A 160 27.91 9.88 8.70
CA GLU A 160 28.04 9.77 7.24
C GLU A 160 28.71 10.99 6.62
N ILE A 161 28.42 12.21 7.09
CA ILE A 161 29.10 13.44 6.64
C ILE A 161 30.61 13.36 6.90
N ARG A 162 31.03 12.88 8.08
CA ARG A 162 32.45 12.71 8.40
C ARG A 162 33.09 11.65 7.52
N ARG A 163 32.42 10.51 7.31
CA ARG A 163 32.89 9.44 6.44
C ARG A 163 33.03 9.91 5.00
N LEU A 164 32.04 10.63 4.48
CA LEU A 164 32.08 11.19 3.13
C LEU A 164 33.24 12.18 2.98
N LYS A 165 33.43 13.09 3.95
CA LYS A 165 34.56 14.03 3.93
C LYS A 165 35.91 13.30 3.94
N THR A 166 36.03 12.25 4.75
CA THR A 166 37.25 11.43 4.83
C THR A 166 37.48 10.71 3.52
N SER A 167 36.45 10.08 2.95
CA SER A 167 36.51 9.41 1.64
C SER A 167 36.97 10.35 0.52
N ILE A 168 36.42 11.56 0.44
CA ILE A 168 36.82 12.57 -0.56
C ILE A 168 38.29 12.97 -0.37
N HIS A 169 38.72 13.17 0.88
CA HIS A 169 40.11 13.51 1.18
C HIS A 169 41.08 12.38 0.83
N ASP A 170 40.74 11.16 1.20
CA ASP A 170 41.54 9.96 0.93
C ASP A 170 41.64 9.70 -0.57
N GLU A 171 40.53 9.84 -1.30
CA GLU A 171 40.48 9.73 -2.76
C GLU A 171 41.36 10.80 -3.41
N THR A 172 41.25 12.06 -3.00
CA THR A 172 42.10 13.16 -3.51
C THR A 172 43.57 12.86 -3.25
N THR A 173 43.91 12.41 -2.05
CA THR A 173 45.30 12.08 -1.66
C THR A 173 45.82 10.90 -2.46
N HIS A 174 45.00 9.85 -2.64
CA HIS A 174 45.34 8.67 -3.41
C HIS A 174 45.55 9.00 -4.89
N THR A 175 44.66 9.77 -5.49
CA THR A 175 44.76 10.21 -6.89
C THR A 175 46.02 11.05 -7.10
N ASN A 176 46.32 12.01 -6.21
CA ASN A 176 47.54 12.82 -6.29
C ASN A 176 48.81 11.96 -6.20
N LYS A 177 48.89 11.04 -5.23
CA LYS A 177 50.02 10.10 -5.11
C LYS A 177 50.19 9.22 -6.35
N THR A 178 49.07 8.79 -6.92
CA THR A 178 49.06 7.98 -8.14
C THR A 178 49.59 8.78 -9.33
N ILE A 179 49.19 10.05 -9.46
CA ILE A 179 49.72 10.96 -10.49
C ILE A 179 51.24 11.16 -10.32
N GLU A 180 51.73 11.37 -9.09
CA GLU A 180 53.17 11.51 -8.82
C GLU A 180 53.96 10.26 -9.24
N LEU A 181 53.47 9.06 -8.89
CA LEU A 181 54.10 7.79 -9.27
C LEU A 181 54.04 7.54 -10.78
N LEU A 182 52.92 7.88 -11.42
CA LEU A 182 52.78 7.79 -12.88
C LEU A 182 53.69 8.79 -13.59
N THR A 183 53.93 9.98 -13.04
CA THR A 183 54.86 10.96 -13.64
C THR A 183 56.28 10.39 -13.76
N GLN A 184 56.68 9.48 -12.87
CA GLN A 184 57.98 8.81 -12.90
C GLN A 184 58.04 7.61 -13.87
N THR A 185 56.90 7.00 -14.21
CA THR A 185 56.84 5.73 -14.96
C THR A 185 56.19 5.87 -16.34
N ASN A 186 55.15 6.70 -16.48
CA ASN A 186 54.41 6.97 -17.70
C ASN A 186 53.78 8.39 -17.66
N LEU A 187 54.46 9.33 -18.32
CA LEU A 187 54.09 10.75 -18.33
C LEU A 187 52.73 11.02 -19.01
N ASP A 188 52.45 10.36 -20.14
CA ASP A 188 51.24 10.60 -20.94
C ASP A 188 49.97 10.27 -20.15
N LEU A 189 49.99 9.13 -19.43
CA LEU A 189 48.87 8.72 -18.59
C LEU A 189 48.68 9.66 -17.39
N ALA A 190 49.77 10.16 -16.79
CA ALA A 190 49.71 11.10 -15.68
C ALA A 190 49.04 12.42 -16.09
N VAL A 191 49.39 12.96 -17.28
CA VAL A 191 48.83 14.21 -17.80
C VAL A 191 47.33 14.11 -18.09
N GLU A 192 46.88 13.02 -18.72
CA GLU A 192 45.45 12.77 -18.98
C GLU A 192 44.64 12.63 -17.68
N LEU A 193 45.18 11.91 -16.70
CA LEU A 193 44.51 11.72 -15.41
C LEU A 193 44.40 13.03 -14.62
N GLN A 194 45.42 13.88 -14.73
CA GLN A 194 45.42 15.23 -14.14
C GLN A 194 44.42 16.18 -14.83
N LEU A 195 44.23 16.06 -16.14
CA LEU A 195 43.25 16.84 -16.90
C LEU A 195 41.80 16.47 -16.53
N ARG A 196 41.53 15.19 -16.28
CA ARG A 196 40.18 14.69 -15.94
C ARG A 196 39.79 14.85 -14.48
N TRP A 197 40.76 15.00 -13.58
CA TRP A 197 40.52 15.16 -12.14
C TRP A 197 40.29 16.61 -11.69
N LYS A 198 40.63 17.60 -12.55
CA LYS A 198 40.29 19.01 -12.34
C LYS A 198 38.83 19.31 -12.66
#